data_AF-A0A1H0W234-F1
#
_entry.id   AF-A0A1H0W234-F1
#
_cell.length_a   1.000
_cell.length_b   1.000
_cell.length_c   1.000
_cell.angle_alpha   90.00
_cell.angle_beta   90.00
_cell.angle_gamma   90.00
#
_symmetry.space_group_name_H-M   'P 1'
#
loop_
_entity.id
_entity.type
_entity.pdbx_description
1 polymer ?
#
loop_
_entity_poly.entity_id
_entity_poly.type
_entity_poly.pdbx_seq_one_letter_code
_entity_poly.pdbx_strand_id
1 'polypeptide(L)'
;MSHPFVWVPGGGARHASGDVVPLPGVEFPEGVVVSTLCGVEVSAETGEVAWLWGTCRDCDERTRELVGLEPLAEIERRAGAEVRS
;
A
#
# COMPACT_ATOMS: atom_id res chain seq x y z
N MET A 1 10.89 15.87 -4.43
CA MET A 1 9.47 15.64 -4.10
C MET A 1 9.44 14.65 -2.95
N SER A 2 8.77 14.97 -1.86
CA SER A 2 8.49 13.97 -0.82
C SER A 2 7.53 12.94 -1.41
N HIS A 3 7.86 11.65 -1.32
CA HIS A 3 6.90 10.60 -1.65
C HIS A 3 5.78 10.68 -0.60
N PRO A 4 4.50 10.86 -0.99
CA PRO A 4 3.41 11.14 -0.06
C PRO A 4 3.04 9.95 0.83
N PHE A 5 3.59 8.77 0.52
CA PHE A 5 3.45 7.54 1.29
C PHE A 5 4.62 6.60 0.99
N VAL A 6 4.78 5.58 1.83
CA VAL A 6 5.71 4.47 1.65
C VAL A 6 4.95 3.15 1.76
N TRP A 7 5.25 2.20 0.89
CA TRP A 7 4.71 0.85 0.97
C TRP A 7 5.40 0.04 2.07
N VAL A 8 4.62 -0.71 2.83
CA VAL A 8 5.06 -1.54 3.96
C VAL A 8 4.33 -2.88 3.93
N PRO A 9 5.02 -4.00 3.67
CA PRO A 9 4.45 -5.32 3.91
C PRO A 9 4.21 -5.54 5.41
N GLY A 10 3.11 -6.21 5.76
CA GLY A 10 2.81 -6.58 7.13
C GLY A 10 1.42 -7.19 7.24
N GLY A 11 1.24 -8.20 8.09
CA GLY A 11 -0.06 -8.82 8.32
C GLY A 11 -0.61 -9.57 7.08
N GLY A 12 0.28 -10.06 6.21
CA GLY A 12 -0.09 -10.83 5.03
C GLY A 12 -0.57 -10.01 3.82
N ALA A 13 -0.41 -8.69 3.84
CA ALA A 13 -0.66 -7.80 2.70
C ALA A 13 0.41 -6.71 2.57
N ARG A 14 0.47 -6.04 1.42
CA ARG A 14 1.22 -4.79 1.26
C ARG A 14 0.32 -3.61 1.58
N HIS A 15 0.65 -2.89 2.64
CA HIS A 15 -0.02 -1.66 3.07
C HIS A 15 0.75 -0.43 2.62
N ALA A 16 0.12 0.73 2.69
CA ALA A 16 0.79 2.02 2.53
C ALA A 16 0.68 2.82 3.82
N SER A 17 1.69 3.62 4.12
CA SER A 17 1.75 4.50 5.28
C SER A 17 2.19 5.90 4.89
N GLY A 18 1.63 6.91 5.58
CA GLY A 18 2.12 8.30 5.53
C GLY A 18 3.19 8.59 6.58
N ASP A 19 3.55 7.61 7.41
CA ASP A 19 4.56 7.77 8.45
C ASP A 19 5.94 8.01 7.84
N VAL A 20 6.81 8.68 8.61
CA VAL A 20 8.19 8.95 8.20
C VAL A 20 9.03 7.69 8.41
N VAL A 21 9.64 7.19 7.34
CA VAL A 21 10.63 6.11 7.44
C VAL A 21 11.85 6.60 8.23
N PRO A 22 12.29 5.85 9.26
CA PRO A 22 13.51 6.19 10.00
C PRO A 22 14.74 6.23 9.09
N LEU A 23 15.50 7.31 9.15
CA LEU A 23 16.77 7.43 8.42
C LEU A 23 17.82 6.45 8.97
N PRO A 24 18.71 5.89 8.12
CA PRO A 24 18.90 6.18 6.69
C PRO A 24 18.06 5.31 5.73
N GLY A 25 17.00 4.65 6.22
CA GLY A 25 16.22 3.68 5.45
C GLY A 25 15.35 4.30 4.34
N VAL A 26 14.99 3.45 3.38
CA VAL A 26 13.95 3.72 2.37
C VAL A 26 12.69 2.88 2.59
N GLU A 27 12.74 1.95 3.55
CA GLU A 27 11.67 1.08 4.01
C GLU A 27 11.66 1.05 5.55
N PHE A 28 10.51 0.72 6.14
CA PHE A 28 10.43 0.55 7.59
C PHE A 28 11.24 -0.68 8.03
N PRO A 29 12.06 -0.58 9.09
CA PRO A 29 12.76 -1.73 9.64
C PRO A 29 11.79 -2.83 10.08
N GLU A 30 12.22 -4.09 9.98
CA GLU A 30 11.43 -5.24 10.43
C GLU A 30 11.01 -5.09 11.89
N GLY A 31 9.75 -5.44 12.19
CA GLY A 31 9.19 -5.39 13.55
C GLY A 31 8.69 -4.02 14.00
N VAL A 32 8.95 -2.95 13.23
CA VAL A 32 8.42 -1.62 13.56
C VAL A 32 6.91 -1.59 13.32
N VAL A 33 6.15 -1.13 14.31
CA VAL A 33 4.71 -0.91 14.15
C VAL A 33 4.47 0.39 13.39
N VAL A 34 3.69 0.30 12.31
CA VAL A 34 3.43 1.40 11.37
C VAL A 34 1.93 1.65 11.28
N SER A 35 1.53 2.92 11.29
CA SER A 35 0.15 3.34 11.03
C SER A 35 -0.11 3.31 9.53
N THR A 36 -1.09 2.53 9.07
CA THR A 36 -1.39 2.41 7.63
C THR A 36 -2.54 3.32 7.19
N LEU A 37 -2.62 3.59 5.89
CA LEU A 37 -3.68 4.41 5.30
C LEU A 37 -5.07 3.75 5.37
N CYS A 38 -5.15 2.44 5.57
CA CYS A 38 -6.41 1.75 5.84
C CYS A 38 -6.84 1.80 7.32
N GLY A 39 -6.07 2.47 8.18
CA GLY A 39 -6.39 2.66 9.60
C GLY A 39 -6.01 1.48 10.50
N VAL A 40 -5.31 0.47 9.97
CA VAL A 40 -4.81 -0.68 10.74
C VAL A 40 -3.34 -0.44 11.08
N GLU A 41 -2.93 -0.77 12.30
CA GLU A 41 -1.51 -0.84 12.66
C GLU A 41 -0.94 -2.21 12.29
N VAL A 42 0.22 -2.23 11.62
CA VAL A 42 0.91 -3.47 11.23
C VAL A 42 2.35 -3.44 11.69
N SER A 43 2.88 -4.60 12.10
CA SER A 43 4.32 -4.79 12.24
C SER A 43 4.92 -4.93 10.85
N ALA A 44 5.90 -4.09 10.52
CA ALA A 44 6.60 -4.14 9.24
C ALA A 44 7.30 -5.50 9.08
N GLU A 45 7.04 -6.15 7.96
CA GLU A 45 7.66 -7.40 7.57
C GLU A 45 8.61 -7.11 6.40
N THR A 46 9.84 -7.61 6.51
CA THR A 46 10.85 -7.47 5.47
C THR A 46 11.09 -8.83 4.79
N GLY A 47 11.62 -8.81 3.58
CA GLY A 47 11.90 -10.02 2.79
C GLY A 47 11.06 -10.14 1.53
N GLU A 48 11.63 -10.85 0.54
CA GLU A 48 11.09 -10.90 -0.82
C GLU A 48 9.67 -11.45 -0.88
N VAL A 49 9.35 -12.46 -0.07
CA VAL A 49 8.01 -13.09 -0.03
C VAL A 49 6.95 -12.10 0.45
N ALA A 50 7.26 -11.26 1.45
CA ALA A 50 6.34 -10.27 1.98
C ALA A 50 5.97 -9.24 0.89
N TRP A 51 6.94 -8.88 0.06
CA TRP A 51 6.74 -8.03 -1.10
C TRP A 51 5.94 -8.69 -2.24
N LEU A 52 5.67 -9.99 -2.22
CA LEU A 52 4.83 -10.68 -3.21
C LEU A 52 3.36 -10.75 -2.82
N TRP A 53 2.97 -10.37 -1.60
CA TRP A 53 1.58 -10.44 -1.15
C TRP A 53 0.62 -9.55 -1.93
N GLY A 54 -0.69 -9.77 -1.74
CA GLY A 54 -1.69 -8.87 -2.30
C GLY A 54 -1.53 -7.44 -1.74
N THR A 55 -1.79 -6.43 -2.58
CA THR A 55 -1.91 -5.06 -2.09
C THR A 55 -3.21 -4.94 -1.27
N CYS A 56 -3.13 -4.32 -0.09
CA CYS A 56 -4.33 -3.96 0.67
C CYS A 56 -5.20 -3.02 -0.17
N ARG A 57 -6.45 -3.42 -0.45
CA ARG A 57 -7.36 -2.69 -1.33
C ARG A 57 -7.57 -1.24 -0.88
N ASP A 58 -7.84 -1.02 0.40
CA ASP A 58 -8.10 0.31 0.94
C ASP A 58 -6.87 1.21 0.85
N CYS A 59 -5.67 0.65 1.03
CA CYS A 59 -4.41 1.37 0.82
C CYS A 59 -4.20 1.71 -0.65
N ASP A 60 -4.53 0.82 -1.59
CA ASP A 60 -4.45 1.11 -3.03
C ASP A 60 -5.38 2.27 -3.41
N GLU A 61 -6.63 2.25 -2.92
CA GLU A 61 -7.59 3.33 -3.15
C GLU A 61 -7.08 4.67 -2.56
N ARG A 62 -6.60 4.70 -1.32
CA ARG A 62 -6.05 5.93 -0.70
C ARG A 62 -4.80 6.44 -1.40
N THR A 63 -3.88 5.57 -1.79
CA THR A 63 -2.66 6.01 -2.49
C THR A 63 -2.99 6.60 -3.86
N ARG A 64 -3.93 6.01 -4.60
CA ARG A 64 -4.45 6.59 -5.85
C ARG A 64 -5.06 7.96 -5.66
N GLU A 65 -5.88 8.15 -4.63
CA GLU A 65 -6.45 9.46 -4.28
C GLU A 65 -5.34 10.50 -4.01
N LEU A 66 -4.33 10.13 -3.21
CA LEU A 66 -3.20 11.01 -2.85
C LEU A 66 -2.38 11.47 -4.07
N VAL A 67 -2.29 10.65 -5.12
CA VAL A 67 -1.54 10.99 -6.34
C VAL A 67 -2.43 11.38 -7.53
N GLY A 68 -3.74 11.55 -7.32
CA GLY A 68 -4.69 11.98 -8.35
C GLY A 68 -4.92 10.95 -9.47
N LEU A 69 -4.80 9.65 -9.17
CA LEU A 69 -5.10 8.57 -10.10
C LEU A 69 -6.58 8.15 -10.05
N GLU A 70 -7.03 7.52 -11.14
CA GLU A 70 -8.34 6.89 -11.23
C GLU A 70 -8.53 5.86 -10.10
N PRO A 71 -9.69 5.82 -9.41
CA PRO A 71 -9.97 4.83 -8.37
C PRO A 71 -9.88 3.39 -8.88
N LEU A 72 -9.41 2.46 -8.04
CA LEU A 72 -9.28 1.05 -8.43
C LEU A 72 -10.64 0.45 -8.87
N ALA A 73 -11.70 0.77 -8.15
CA ALA A 73 -13.06 0.32 -8.46
C ALA A 73 -13.54 0.73 -9.86
N GLU A 74 -13.08 1.87 -10.38
CA GLU A 74 -13.40 2.34 -11.73
C GLU A 74 -12.71 1.46 -12.78
N ILE A 75 -11.43 1.19 -12.58
CA ILE A 75 -10.63 0.33 -13.46
C ILE A 75 -11.22 -1.08 -13.52
N GLU A 76 -11.55 -1.65 -12.36
CA GLU A 76 -12.15 -2.99 -12.26
C GLU A 76 -13.50 -3.07 -12.96
N ARG A 77 -14.33 -2.02 -12.84
CA ARG A 77 -15.62 -1.95 -13.54
C ARG A 77 -15.45 -1.97 -15.06
N ARG A 78 -14.50 -1.18 -15.58
CA ARG A 78 -14.17 -1.13 -17.01
C ARG A 78 -13.64 -2.48 -17.50
N ALA A 79 -12.66 -3.06 -16.81
CA ALA A 79 -12.11 -4.37 -17.15
C ALA A 79 -13.20 -5.46 -17.13
N GLY A 80 -14.09 -5.44 -16.15
CA GLY A 80 -15.21 -6.37 -16.08
C GLY A 80 -16.21 -6.20 -17.23
N ALA A 81 -16.41 -4.97 -17.73
CA ALA A 81 -17.26 -4.73 -18.89
C ALA A 81 -16.64 -5.28 -20.19
N GLU A 82 -15.33 -5.13 -20.35
CA GLU A 82 -14.57 -5.67 -21.49
C GLU A 82 -14.55 -7.21 -21.52
N VAL A 83 -14.50 -7.88 -20.36
CA VAL A 83 -14.57 -9.35 -20.29
C VAL A 83 -15.96 -9.88 -20.71
N ARG A 84 -17.01 -9.05 -20.64
CA ARG A 84 -18.40 -9.44 -20.94
C ARG A 84 -18.87 -9.09 -22.35
N SER A 85 -18.05 -8.38 -23.14
CA SER A 85 -18.32 -8.04 -24.54
C SER A 85 -17.72 -9.06 -25.50
#